data_AF-A0A7X3LKJ2-F1
#
_entry.id   AF-A0A7X3LKJ2-F1
#
_cell.length_a   1.000
_cell.length_b   1.000
_cell.length_c   1.000
_cell.angle_alpha   90.00
_cell.angle_beta   90.00
_cell.angle_gamma   90.00
#
_symmetry.space_group_name_H-M   'P 1'
#
loop_
_entity.id
_entity.type
_entity.pdbx_description
1 polymer ?
#
loop_
_entity_poly.entity_id
_entity_poly.type
_entity_poly.pdbx_seq_one_letter_code
_entity_poly.pdbx_strand_id
1 'polypeptide(L)'
;MKNFVKRLRREEGFTLIEMIATLAVMTLVLGLVYSLTVFGMRSYHKISIENSLRDEADLLMSAVITELYTFSPDSVEAKIAGGTTAVVLRKNGVQAHVIEIADGKLSIAPYQDKGTNPDADPDASVDPIGAEVTRNIESTLTKDSSLTVDCTGFTVCQSGTLSISLELEQTYENRPYQLNMQSRFGF
;
A
#
# COMPACT_ATOMS: atom_id res chain seq x y z
N MET A 1 7.99 40.15 43.88
CA MET A 1 9.03 40.09 42.81
C MET A 1 10.37 40.76 43.14
N LYS A 2 10.47 41.70 44.09
CA LYS A 2 11.73 42.44 44.36
C LYS A 2 12.86 41.62 45.03
N ASN A 3 12.57 40.48 45.67
CA ASN A 3 13.56 39.72 46.44
C ASN A 3 14.42 38.77 45.58
N PHE A 4 13.86 38.16 44.54
CA PHE A 4 14.63 37.31 43.61
C PHE A 4 15.66 38.13 42.81
N VAL A 5 15.27 39.32 42.36
CA VAL A 5 16.15 40.24 41.60
C VAL A 5 17.30 40.75 42.48
N LYS A 6 17.08 40.97 43.79
CA LYS A 6 18.12 41.37 44.73
C LYS A 6 19.14 40.25 45.01
N ARG A 7 18.70 38.98 44.93
CA ARG A 7 19.53 37.79 45.12
C ARG A 7 20.38 37.47 43.88
N LEU A 8 19.84 37.72 42.67
CA LEU A 8 20.57 37.63 41.41
C LEU A 8 21.68 38.69 41.25
N ARG A 9 21.58 39.82 41.96
CA ARG A 9 22.53 40.94 41.90
C ARG A 9 23.65 40.86 42.96
N ARG A 10 23.72 39.75 43.72
CA ARG A 10 24.84 39.44 44.61
C ARG A 10 25.85 38.61 43.83
N GLU A 11 27.11 39.02 43.83
CA GLU A 11 28.24 38.27 43.24
C GLU A 11 28.68 37.07 44.10
N GLU A 12 27.75 36.49 44.86
CA GLU A 12 27.96 35.24 45.59
C GLU A 12 27.78 34.10 44.57
N GLY A 13 28.88 33.51 44.12
CA GLY A 13 28.86 32.39 43.15
C GLY A 13 28.05 31.18 43.65
N PHE A 14 27.63 30.32 42.71
CA PHE A 14 26.91 29.10 43.06
C PHE A 14 27.79 28.13 43.85
N THR A 15 27.21 27.51 44.87
CA THR A 15 27.89 26.46 45.61
C THR A 15 27.96 25.17 44.77
N LEU A 16 29.04 24.41 44.92
CA LEU A 16 29.24 23.15 44.19
C LEU A 16 28.06 22.17 44.39
N ILE A 17 27.52 22.14 45.62
CA ILE A 17 26.40 21.26 45.97
C ILE A 17 25.09 21.65 45.26
N GLU A 18 24.83 22.94 45.09
CA GLU A 18 23.65 23.44 44.37
C GLU A 18 23.75 23.09 42.87
N MET A 19 24.93 23.24 42.28
CA MET A 19 25.21 22.81 40.90
C MET A 19 24.96 21.31 40.71
N ILE A 20 25.48 20.45 41.59
CA ILE A 20 25.28 19.00 41.50
C ILE A 20 23.80 18.63 41.66
N ALA A 21 23.10 19.26 42.61
CA ALA A 21 21.68 19.02 42.82
C ALA A 21 20.84 19.41 41.59
N THR A 22 21.11 20.57 40.98
CA THR A 22 20.40 20.98 39.76
C THR A 22 20.70 20.05 38.58
N LEU A 23 21.95 19.64 38.38
CA LEU A 23 22.32 18.70 37.33
C LEU A 23 21.66 17.32 37.51
N ALA A 24 21.59 16.82 38.74
CA ALA A 24 20.93 15.54 39.04
C ALA A 24 19.42 15.58 38.72
N VAL A 25 18.74 16.66 39.06
CA VAL A 25 17.32 16.83 38.72
C VAL A 25 17.14 17.01 37.21
N MET A 26 18.02 17.79 36.58
CA MET A 26 17.97 18.05 35.13
C MET A 26 18.17 16.77 34.32
N THR A 27 19.11 15.90 34.70
CA THR A 27 19.34 14.64 33.99
C THR A 27 18.16 13.68 34.14
N LEU A 28 17.52 13.64 35.31
CA LEU A 28 16.30 12.86 35.52
C LEU A 28 15.18 13.35 34.60
N VAL A 29 14.95 14.66 34.56
CA VAL A 29 13.90 15.26 33.71
C VAL A 29 14.22 15.04 32.23
N LEU A 30 15.45 15.32 31.78
CA LEU A 30 15.87 15.12 30.40
C LEU A 30 15.79 13.65 29.98
N GLY A 31 16.14 12.71 30.86
CA GLY A 31 16.03 11.28 30.59
C GLY A 31 14.59 10.86 30.30
N LEU A 32 13.63 11.36 31.08
CA LEU A 32 12.20 11.10 30.88
C LEU A 32 11.69 11.73 29.57
N VAL A 33 12.01 13.00 29.34
CA VAL A 33 11.61 13.72 28.12
C VAL A 33 12.15 13.00 26.88
N TYR A 34 13.44 12.66 26.87
CA TYR A 34 14.08 11.98 25.76
C TYR A 34 13.41 10.64 25.43
N SER A 35 13.13 9.82 26.45
CA SER A 35 12.45 8.54 26.28
C SER A 35 11.07 8.71 25.63
N LEU A 36 10.27 9.67 26.12
CA LEU A 36 8.96 9.97 25.57
C LEU A 36 9.03 10.51 24.15
N THR A 37 9.99 11.39 23.83
CA THR A 37 10.17 11.93 22.50
C THR A 37 10.54 10.84 21.49
N VAL A 38 11.50 9.97 21.82
CA VAL A 38 11.90 8.86 20.94
C VAL A 38 10.74 7.89 20.74
N PHE A 39 10.02 7.55 21.81
CA PHE A 39 8.83 6.71 21.70
C PHE A 39 7.75 7.34 20.82
N GLY A 40 7.46 8.63 21.03
CA GLY A 40 6.49 9.38 20.26
C GLY A 40 6.83 9.44 18.77
N MET A 41 8.09 9.74 18.43
CA MET A 41 8.55 9.76 17.04
C MET A 41 8.40 8.39 16.37
N ARG A 42 8.82 7.31 17.05
CA ARG A 42 8.68 5.94 16.51
C ARG A 42 7.22 5.55 16.30
N SER A 43 6.36 5.90 17.26
CA SER A 43 4.92 5.64 17.15
C SER A 43 4.31 6.41 15.99
N TYR A 44 4.68 7.69 15.83
CA TYR A 44 4.20 8.52 14.74
C TYR A 44 4.61 7.95 13.37
N HIS A 45 5.88 7.60 13.19
CA HIS A 45 6.36 6.99 11.94
C HIS A 45 5.66 5.69 11.63
N LYS A 46 5.50 4.80 12.62
CA LYS A 46 4.77 3.54 12.43
C LYS A 46 3.35 3.78 11.91
N ILE A 47 2.59 4.66 12.57
CA ILE A 47 1.21 4.98 12.18
C ILE A 47 1.19 5.62 10.79
N SER A 48 2.16 6.49 10.48
CA SER A 48 2.26 7.14 9.18
C SER A 48 2.47 6.13 8.05
N ILE A 49 3.34 5.12 8.23
CA ILE A 49 3.58 4.08 7.24
C ILE A 49 2.34 3.18 7.08
N GLU A 50 1.70 2.78 8.18
CA GLU A 50 0.46 1.98 8.13
C GLU A 50 -0.68 2.72 7.41
N ASN A 51 -0.80 4.04 7.64
CA ASN A 51 -1.76 4.87 6.91
C ASN A 51 -1.41 5.00 5.43
N SER A 52 -0.13 5.20 5.09
CA SER A 52 0.32 5.28 3.71
C SER A 52 0.01 4.00 2.94
N LEU A 53 0.31 2.83 3.53
CA LEU A 53 -0.03 1.53 2.95
C LEU A 53 -1.54 1.39 2.73
N ARG A 54 -2.35 1.89 3.67
CA ARG A 54 -3.81 1.84 3.55
C ARG A 54 -4.33 2.74 2.44
N ASP A 55 -3.84 3.97 2.36
CA ASP A 55 -4.22 4.93 1.32
C ASP A 55 -3.84 4.41 -0.07
N GLU A 56 -2.67 3.78 -0.20
CA GLU A 56 -2.24 3.14 -1.45
C GLU A 56 -3.08 1.92 -1.80
N ALA A 57 -3.42 1.06 -0.83
CA ALA A 57 -4.27 -0.09 -1.05
C ALA A 57 -5.70 0.34 -1.47
N ASP A 58 -6.26 1.37 -0.83
CA ASP A 58 -7.56 1.94 -1.17
C ASP A 58 -7.54 2.60 -2.57
N LEU A 59 -6.44 3.24 -2.95
CA LEU A 59 -6.22 3.79 -4.29
C LEU A 59 -6.20 2.67 -5.35
N LEU A 60 -5.46 1.60 -5.12
CA LEU A 60 -5.39 0.44 -6.02
C LEU A 60 -6.76 -0.24 -6.18
N MET A 61 -7.44 -0.52 -5.06
CA MET A 61 -8.78 -1.09 -5.07
C MET A 61 -9.75 -0.19 -5.84
N SER A 62 -9.74 1.11 -5.55
CA SER A 62 -10.61 2.08 -6.24
C SER A 62 -10.31 2.15 -7.73
N ALA A 63 -9.06 2.02 -8.15
CA ALA A 63 -8.68 1.97 -9.55
C ALA A 63 -9.27 0.73 -10.24
N VAL A 64 -9.15 -0.46 -9.63
CA VAL A 64 -9.72 -1.70 -10.17
C VAL A 64 -11.25 -1.63 -10.25
N ILE A 65 -11.90 -1.16 -9.19
CA ILE A 65 -13.36 -1.00 -9.13
C ILE A 65 -13.84 -0.01 -10.19
N THR A 66 -13.16 1.15 -10.29
CA THR A 66 -13.51 2.18 -11.26
C THR A 66 -13.38 1.63 -12.67
N GLU A 67 -12.30 0.93 -12.98
CA GLU A 67 -12.14 0.29 -14.28
C GLU A 67 -13.26 -0.72 -14.57
N LEU A 68 -13.55 -1.61 -13.61
CA LEU A 68 -14.59 -2.62 -13.75
C LEU A 68 -15.97 -2.00 -14.07
N TYR A 69 -16.38 -0.96 -13.33
CA TYR A 69 -17.68 -0.32 -13.54
C TYR A 69 -17.71 0.64 -14.72
N THR A 70 -16.63 1.36 -15.01
CA THR A 70 -16.59 2.30 -16.14
C THR A 70 -16.51 1.56 -17.48
N PHE A 71 -15.68 0.52 -17.57
CA PHE A 71 -15.61 -0.34 -18.73
C PHE A 71 -16.93 -1.11 -18.91
N SER A 72 -17.52 -1.59 -17.80
CA SER A 72 -18.74 -2.42 -17.79
C SER A 72 -18.61 -3.59 -18.79
N PRO A 73 -17.76 -4.59 -18.48
CA PRO A 73 -17.53 -5.72 -19.37
C PRO A 73 -18.77 -6.61 -19.50
N ASP A 74 -18.95 -7.21 -20.67
CA ASP A 74 -19.93 -8.26 -20.89
C ASP A 74 -19.43 -9.61 -20.39
N SER A 75 -18.10 -9.81 -20.34
CA SER A 75 -17.50 -11.00 -19.75
C SER A 75 -16.16 -10.71 -19.09
N VAL A 76 -15.90 -11.44 -18.02
CA VAL A 76 -14.65 -11.40 -17.25
C VAL A 76 -14.01 -12.78 -17.30
N GLU A 77 -12.70 -12.80 -17.54
CA GLU A 77 -11.88 -14.01 -17.60
C GLU A 77 -10.66 -13.87 -16.70
N ALA A 78 -10.41 -14.84 -15.83
CA ALA A 78 -9.19 -14.90 -15.05
C ALA A 78 -8.09 -15.63 -15.85
N LYS A 79 -6.93 -14.98 -15.98
CA LYS A 79 -5.71 -15.60 -16.54
C LYS A 79 -4.63 -15.61 -15.46
N ILE A 80 -4.13 -16.79 -15.14
CA ILE A 80 -3.05 -16.97 -14.17
C ILE A 80 -1.89 -17.61 -14.92
N ALA A 81 -0.82 -16.86 -15.12
CA ALA A 81 0.38 -17.34 -15.83
C ALA A 81 1.60 -17.09 -14.95
N GLY A 82 2.37 -18.15 -14.65
CA GLY A 82 3.72 -18.03 -14.07
C GLY A 82 3.88 -17.28 -12.73
N GLY A 83 2.82 -17.06 -11.95
CA GLY A 83 2.84 -16.27 -10.70
C GLY A 83 2.31 -14.85 -10.85
N THR A 84 1.90 -14.46 -12.05
CA THR A 84 1.18 -13.23 -12.36
C THR A 84 -0.31 -13.51 -12.36
N THR A 85 -1.08 -12.70 -11.63
CA THR A 85 -2.54 -12.79 -11.67
C THR A 85 -3.09 -11.67 -12.53
N ALA A 86 -3.86 -12.03 -13.56
CA ALA A 86 -4.46 -11.10 -14.49
C ALA A 86 -5.95 -11.38 -14.65
N VAL A 87 -6.73 -10.33 -14.83
CA VAL A 87 -8.17 -10.40 -15.11
C VAL A 87 -8.43 -9.61 -16.38
N VAL A 88 -8.96 -10.30 -17.38
CA VAL A 88 -9.31 -9.71 -18.67
C VAL A 88 -10.79 -9.35 -18.68
N LEU A 89 -11.06 -8.09 -18.99
CA LEU A 89 -12.38 -7.50 -19.14
C LEU A 89 -12.71 -7.41 -20.63
N ARG A 90 -13.74 -8.10 -21.08
CA ARG A 90 -14.19 -8.10 -22.48
C ARG A 90 -15.55 -7.42 -22.62
N LYS A 91 -15.70 -6.66 -23.70
CA LYS A 91 -16.95 -6.01 -24.09
C LYS A 91 -17.13 -6.08 -25.60
N ASN A 92 -18.32 -6.41 -26.06
CA ASN A 92 -18.58 -6.63 -27.47
C ASN A 92 -18.36 -5.34 -28.28
N GLY A 93 -17.53 -5.43 -29.32
CA GLY A 93 -17.21 -4.29 -30.20
C GLY A 93 -16.24 -3.25 -29.61
N VAL A 94 -15.61 -3.52 -28.46
CA VAL A 94 -14.63 -2.64 -27.81
C VAL A 94 -13.34 -3.42 -27.52
N GLN A 95 -12.20 -2.75 -27.54
CA GLN A 95 -10.93 -3.36 -27.13
C GLN A 95 -11.00 -3.81 -25.66
N ALA A 96 -10.61 -5.06 -25.40
CA ALA A 96 -10.56 -5.62 -24.06
C ALA A 96 -9.56 -4.84 -23.19
N HIS A 97 -9.77 -4.85 -21.89
CA HIS A 97 -8.84 -4.29 -20.91
C HIS A 97 -8.33 -5.42 -20.02
N VAL A 98 -7.09 -5.32 -19.54
CA VAL A 98 -6.53 -6.25 -18.58
C VAL A 98 -6.08 -5.52 -17.33
N ILE A 99 -6.39 -6.13 -16.19
CA ILE A 99 -5.92 -5.73 -14.87
C ILE A 99 -4.95 -6.79 -14.42
N GLU A 100 -3.69 -6.42 -14.22
CA GLU A 100 -2.60 -7.35 -13.94
C GLU A 100 -1.82 -6.92 -12.70
N ILE A 101 -1.43 -7.91 -11.90
CA ILE A 101 -0.46 -7.73 -10.82
C ILE A 101 0.83 -8.43 -11.24
N ALA A 102 1.79 -7.66 -11.73
CA ALA A 102 3.10 -8.11 -12.20
C ALA A 102 4.21 -7.22 -11.62
N ASP A 103 5.38 -7.81 -11.37
CA ASP A 103 6.57 -7.08 -10.90
C ASP A 103 6.35 -6.19 -9.66
N GLY A 104 5.42 -6.61 -8.78
CA GLY A 104 5.06 -5.87 -7.58
C GLY A 104 4.27 -4.59 -7.82
N LYS A 105 3.66 -4.44 -9.01
CA LYS A 105 2.81 -3.31 -9.38
C LYS A 105 1.47 -3.80 -9.94
N LEU A 106 0.46 -2.94 -9.82
CA LEU A 106 -0.82 -3.14 -10.47
C LEU A 106 -0.87 -2.26 -11.72
N SER A 107 -1.08 -2.90 -12.86
CA SER A 107 -1.20 -2.24 -14.16
C SER A 107 -2.60 -2.46 -14.72
N ILE A 108 -3.12 -1.41 -15.36
CA ILE A 108 -4.37 -1.47 -16.13
C ILE A 108 -4.03 -0.98 -17.53
N ALA A 109 -4.28 -1.82 -18.52
CA ALA A 109 -3.93 -1.52 -19.89
C ALA A 109 -4.90 -2.15 -20.89
N PRO A 110 -5.00 -1.61 -22.12
CA PRO A 110 -5.74 -2.26 -23.17
C PRO A 110 -5.07 -3.60 -23.52
N TYR A 111 -5.88 -4.58 -23.88
CA TYR A 111 -5.47 -5.94 -24.17
C TYR A 111 -5.92 -6.32 -25.59
N GLN A 112 -5.07 -7.04 -26.32
CA GLN A 112 -5.53 -7.84 -27.45
C GLN A 112 -5.11 -9.29 -27.25
N ASP A 113 -6.04 -10.20 -27.49
CA ASP A 113 -5.68 -11.61 -27.63
C ASP A 113 -4.70 -11.75 -28.80
N LYS A 114 -3.53 -12.33 -28.55
CA LYS A 114 -2.67 -12.86 -29.60
C LYS A 114 -3.38 -14.04 -30.27
N GLY A 115 -4.33 -13.75 -31.15
CA GLY A 115 -4.97 -14.69 -32.05
C GLY A 115 -5.81 -15.76 -31.36
N THR A 116 -7.08 -15.82 -31.74
CA THR A 116 -7.89 -17.03 -31.70
C THR A 116 -7.26 -18.12 -32.57
N ASN A 117 -6.15 -18.72 -32.13
CA ASN A 117 -5.82 -20.08 -32.53
C ASN A 117 -6.43 -20.99 -31.45
N PRO A 118 -7.33 -21.93 -31.81
CA PRO A 118 -7.87 -22.90 -30.86
C PRO A 118 -6.82 -23.85 -30.28
N ASP A 119 -5.57 -23.77 -30.75
CA ASP A 119 -4.38 -24.44 -30.21
C ASP A 119 -3.48 -23.49 -29.39
N ALA A 120 -3.92 -22.26 -29.11
CA ALA A 120 -3.15 -21.32 -28.29
C ALA A 120 -3.19 -21.78 -26.83
N ASP A 121 -1.99 -21.95 -26.29
CA ASP A 121 -1.72 -22.29 -24.90
C ASP A 121 -2.55 -21.40 -23.95
N PRO A 122 -3.33 -21.96 -23.00
CA PRO A 122 -3.99 -21.17 -21.96
C PRO A 122 -3.00 -20.36 -21.10
N ASP A 123 -1.70 -20.66 -21.20
CA ASP A 123 -0.59 -19.94 -20.54
C ASP A 123 0.02 -18.81 -21.41
N ALA A 124 -0.65 -18.40 -22.50
CA ALA A 124 -0.17 -17.31 -23.34
C ALA A 124 -0.01 -16.02 -22.52
N SER A 125 1.24 -15.54 -22.42
CA SER A 125 1.62 -14.33 -21.72
C SER A 125 0.72 -13.16 -22.12
N VAL A 126 0.15 -12.50 -21.12
CA VAL A 126 -0.68 -11.30 -21.27
C VAL A 126 0.25 -10.15 -21.61
N ASP A 127 0.27 -9.72 -22.87
CA ASP A 127 1.03 -8.53 -23.26
C ASP A 127 0.06 -7.33 -23.33
N PRO A 128 0.18 -6.33 -22.43
CA PRO A 128 -0.60 -5.09 -22.53
C PRO A 128 -0.20 -4.31 -23.79
N ILE A 129 -1.19 -3.68 -24.43
CA ILE A 129 -0.99 -2.88 -25.65
C ILE A 129 -1.52 -1.47 -25.41
N GLY A 130 -0.62 -0.50 -25.26
CA GLY A 130 -0.98 0.91 -25.17
C GLY A 130 -0.53 1.57 -23.87
N ALA A 131 -1.18 2.68 -23.51
CA ALA A 131 -0.84 3.45 -22.32
C ALA A 131 -1.22 2.67 -21.06
N GLU A 132 -0.21 2.22 -20.33
CA GLU A 132 -0.36 1.60 -19.02
C GLU A 132 -0.74 2.68 -18.00
N VAL A 133 -1.86 2.49 -17.31
CA VAL A 133 -2.13 3.28 -16.09
C VAL A 133 -1.42 2.57 -14.94
N THR A 134 -0.09 2.71 -14.89
CA THR A 134 0.66 2.33 -13.69
C THR A 134 0.35 3.37 -12.63
N ARG A 135 -0.30 2.97 -11.55
CA ARG A 135 -0.45 3.86 -10.38
C ARG A 135 0.88 3.85 -9.65
N ASN A 136 1.57 5.00 -9.64
CA ASN A 136 2.80 5.17 -8.88
C ASN A 136 2.44 5.06 -7.39
N ILE A 137 2.81 3.95 -6.79
CA ILE A 137 2.76 3.68 -5.35
C ILE A 137 4.20 3.59 -4.84
N GLU A 138 4.43 3.99 -3.59
CA GLU A 138 5.74 3.84 -2.94
C GLU A 138 5.96 2.41 -2.42
N SER A 139 4.87 1.70 -2.09
CA SER A 139 4.93 0.30 -1.70
C SER A 139 5.04 -0.65 -2.89
N THR A 140 5.41 -1.89 -2.59
CA THR A 140 5.47 -2.99 -3.57
C THR A 140 4.44 -4.04 -3.23
N LEU A 141 3.72 -4.55 -4.23
CA LEU A 141 2.86 -5.72 -4.07
C LEU A 141 3.71 -6.98 -3.93
N THR A 142 3.37 -7.81 -2.94
CA THR A 142 4.04 -9.10 -2.72
C THR A 142 3.44 -10.19 -3.61
N LYS A 143 4.04 -11.38 -3.57
CA LYS A 143 3.56 -12.57 -4.30
C LYS A 143 2.23 -13.12 -3.80
N ASP A 144 1.80 -12.73 -2.60
CA ASP A 144 0.52 -13.16 -2.04
C ASP A 144 -0.64 -12.25 -2.51
N SER A 145 -0.32 -11.17 -3.23
CA SER A 145 -1.31 -10.37 -3.95
C SER A 145 -1.90 -11.18 -5.10
N SER A 146 -3.22 -11.29 -5.14
CA SER A 146 -3.92 -12.09 -6.13
C SER A 146 -5.25 -11.48 -6.55
N LEU A 147 -5.55 -11.64 -7.84
CA LEU A 147 -6.86 -11.40 -8.43
C LEU A 147 -7.50 -12.75 -8.76
N THR A 148 -8.67 -13.01 -8.19
CA THR A 148 -9.42 -14.25 -8.43
C THR A 148 -10.85 -13.93 -8.81
N VAL A 149 -11.39 -14.68 -9.77
CA VAL A 149 -12.77 -14.52 -10.22
C VAL A 149 -13.50 -15.82 -9.91
N ASP A 150 -14.56 -15.73 -9.11
CA ASP A 150 -15.43 -16.87 -8.82
C ASP A 150 -16.71 -16.76 -9.65
N CYS A 151 -16.88 -17.77 -10.51
CA CYS A 151 -17.90 -17.83 -11.54
C CYS A 151 -18.70 -19.13 -11.54
N THR A 152 -18.99 -19.70 -10.38
CA THR A 152 -19.83 -20.92 -10.27
C THR A 152 -19.34 -22.09 -11.14
N GLY A 153 -18.03 -22.16 -11.43
CA GLY A 153 -17.40 -23.25 -12.20
C GLY A 153 -17.01 -22.94 -13.65
N PHE A 154 -17.17 -21.71 -14.14
CA PHE A 154 -16.72 -21.31 -15.49
C PHE A 154 -15.45 -20.44 -15.44
N THR A 155 -14.61 -20.49 -16.47
CA THR A 155 -13.41 -19.64 -16.60
C THR A 155 -13.72 -18.26 -17.22
N VAL A 156 -14.82 -18.16 -17.96
CA VAL A 156 -15.33 -16.93 -18.59
C VAL A 156 -16.79 -16.75 -18.20
N CYS A 157 -17.15 -15.56 -17.72
CA CYS A 157 -18.39 -15.37 -16.98
C CYS A 157 -18.97 -13.98 -17.21
N GLN A 158 -20.29 -13.90 -17.36
CA GLN A 158 -21.02 -12.63 -17.53
C GLN A 158 -21.42 -12.00 -16.19
N SER A 159 -21.50 -12.80 -15.13
CA SER A 159 -21.77 -12.35 -13.77
C SER A 159 -20.97 -13.22 -12.80
N GLY A 160 -20.50 -12.64 -11.71
CA GLY A 160 -19.69 -13.38 -10.74
C GLY A 160 -19.21 -12.51 -9.58
N THR A 161 -18.27 -13.04 -8.81
CA THR A 161 -17.57 -12.25 -7.78
C THR A 161 -16.08 -12.15 -8.08
N LEU A 162 -15.58 -10.94 -8.23
CA LEU A 162 -14.16 -10.62 -8.29
C LEU A 162 -13.64 -10.46 -6.86
N SER A 163 -12.73 -11.34 -6.44
CA SER A 163 -12.05 -11.25 -5.15
C SER A 163 -10.63 -10.77 -5.36
N ILE A 164 -10.33 -9.60 -4.80
CA ILE A 164 -9.03 -8.95 -4.86
C ILE A 164 -8.39 -9.10 -3.49
N SER A 165 -7.19 -9.69 -3.45
CA SER A 165 -6.34 -9.74 -2.27
C SER A 165 -5.08 -8.96 -2.59
N LEU A 166 -4.84 -7.84 -1.90
CA LEU A 166 -3.63 -7.05 -2.05
C LEU A 166 -2.81 -7.19 -0.78
N GLU A 167 -1.53 -7.53 -0.93
CA GLU A 167 -0.57 -7.45 0.14
C GLU A 167 0.54 -6.46 -0.27
N LEU A 168 0.54 -5.30 0.39
CA LEU A 168 1.47 -4.22 0.15
C LEU A 168 2.58 -4.28 1.20
N GLU A 169 3.82 -4.13 0.75
CA GLU A 169 5.00 -4.04 1.61
C GLU A 169 5.74 -2.72 1.39
N GLN A 170 6.10 -2.06 2.49
CA GLN A 170 6.97 -0.89 2.50
C GLN A 170 8.07 -1.07 3.55
N THR A 171 9.33 -0.80 3.17
CA THR A 171 10.48 -0.93 4.08
C THR A 171 10.83 0.42 4.70
N TYR A 172 10.87 0.48 6.03
CA TYR A 172 11.32 1.66 6.79
C TYR A 172 12.33 1.24 7.86
N GLU A 173 13.49 1.91 7.92
CA GLU A 173 14.60 1.57 8.84
C GLU A 173 14.97 0.06 8.87
N ASN A 174 15.04 -0.57 7.68
CA ASN A 174 15.28 -2.01 7.51
C ASN A 174 14.23 -2.92 8.18
N ARG A 175 13.03 -2.41 8.45
CA ARG A 175 11.89 -3.21 8.88
C ARG A 175 10.81 -3.20 7.80
N PRO A 176 10.34 -4.37 7.35
CA PRO A 176 9.20 -4.44 6.46
C PRO A 176 7.92 -4.16 7.26
N TYR A 177 7.07 -3.30 6.71
CA TYR A 177 5.70 -3.08 7.15
C TYR A 177 4.79 -3.63 6.05
N GLN A 178 3.85 -4.48 6.44
CA GLN A 178 2.96 -5.17 5.53
C GLN A 178 1.52 -4.82 5.85
N LEU A 179 0.71 -4.66 4.81
CA LEU A 179 -0.74 -4.51 4.91
C LEU A 179 -1.40 -5.51 3.98
N ASN A 180 -2.27 -6.33 4.54
CA ASN A 180 -3.16 -7.20 3.77
C ASN A 180 -4.55 -6.56 3.69
N MET A 181 -5.05 -6.37 2.47
CA MET A 181 -6.37 -5.87 2.18
C MET A 181 -7.09 -6.84 1.25
N GLN A 182 -8.26 -7.30 1.67
CA GLN A 182 -9.13 -8.15 0.86
C GLN A 182 -10.45 -7.45 0.55
N SER A 183 -10.88 -7.53 -0.70
CA SER A 183 -12.20 -7.07 -1.11
C SER A 183 -12.85 -8.03 -2.10
N ARG A 184 -14.19 -8.03 -2.12
CA ARG A 184 -15.01 -8.87 -3.01
C ARG A 184 -16.07 -8.00 -3.66
N PHE A 185 -16.13 -8.04 -4.98
CA PHE A 185 -17.04 -7.23 -5.79
C PHE A 185 -17.92 -8.12 -6.65
N GLY A 186 -19.21 -7.83 -6.69
CA GLY A 186 -20.13 -8.43 -7.64
C GLY A 186 -20.17 -7.62 -8.92
N PHE A 187 -20.14 -8.30 -10.07
CA PHE A 187 -20.37 -7.74 -11.39
C PHE A 187 -21.44 -8.55 -12.12
#